data_AF-W9T2J7-F1
#
_entry.id   AF-W9T2J7-F1
#
_cell.length_a   1.000
_cell.length_b   1.000
_cell.length_c   1.000
_cell.angle_alpha   90.00
_cell.angle_beta   90.00
_cell.angle_gamma   90.00
#
_symmetry.space_group_name_H-M   'P 1'
#
loop_
_entity.id
_entity.type
_entity.pdbx_description
1 polymer ?
#
loop_
_entity_poly.entity_id
_entity_poly.type
_entity_poly.pdbx_seq_one_letter_code
_entity_poly.pdbx_strand_id
1 'polypeptide(L)'
;MNSNLNNEAEFAYGAGQINPTRALNPGLVYDAGAADYIRFLCGNSYFDTLVQVITGMPNACTSGGSSSELIYKRQQNNDVRYLPFHK
;
A
#
# COMPACT_ATOMS: atom_id res chain seq x y z
N MET A 1 -19.42 -3.48 10.22
CA MET A 1 -19.67 -2.30 9.36
C MET A 1 -20.31 -2.80 8.07
N ASN A 2 -21.26 -2.07 7.50
CA ASN A 2 -22.03 -2.52 6.35
C ASN A 2 -21.81 -1.54 5.18
N SER A 3 -21.28 -2.04 4.06
CA SER A 3 -21.07 -1.26 2.83
C SER A 3 -22.37 -0.81 2.16
N ASN A 4 -23.51 -1.43 2.49
CA ASN A 4 -24.82 -1.00 2.02
C ASN A 4 -25.41 0.17 2.83
N LEU A 5 -24.83 0.48 4.01
CA LEU A 5 -25.29 1.58 4.87
C LEU A 5 -24.38 2.81 4.78
N ASN A 6 -23.09 2.59 4.50
CA ASN A 6 -22.12 3.65 4.27
C ASN A 6 -21.58 3.51 2.85
N ASN A 7 -22.01 4.37 1.94
CA ASN A 7 -21.60 4.36 0.53
C ASN A 7 -20.09 4.61 0.34
N GLU A 8 -19.45 5.20 1.35
CA GLU A 8 -18.01 5.42 1.40
C GLU A 8 -17.22 4.15 1.74
N ALA A 9 -17.89 3.11 2.25
CA ALA A 9 -17.35 1.76 2.49
C ALA A 9 -15.91 1.75 3.02
N GLU A 10 -14.96 1.16 2.29
CA GLU A 10 -13.57 1.03 2.72
C GLU A 10 -12.83 2.38 2.80
N PHE A 11 -13.32 3.44 2.16
CA PHE A 11 -12.80 4.79 2.37
C PHE A 11 -13.24 5.39 3.72
N ALA A 12 -14.37 4.96 4.27
CA ALA A 12 -14.82 5.38 5.60
C ALA A 12 -14.19 4.59 6.74
N TYR A 13 -13.98 3.28 6.56
CA TYR A 13 -13.57 2.39 7.66
C TYR A 13 -12.42 1.43 7.36
N GLY A 14 -11.83 1.48 6.17
CA GLY A 14 -10.69 0.62 5.79
C GLY A 14 -11.00 -0.87 5.92
N ALA A 15 -10.16 -1.58 6.68
CA ALA A 15 -10.35 -3.01 6.96
C ALA A 15 -11.49 -3.33 7.95
N GLY A 16 -12.09 -2.30 8.54
CA GLY A 16 -13.16 -2.41 9.53
C GLY A 16 -12.66 -2.32 10.98
N GLN A 17 -13.52 -2.74 11.91
CA GLN A 17 -13.21 -2.68 13.34
C GLN A 17 -12.13 -3.71 13.74
N ILE A 18 -11.13 -3.27 14.51
CA ILE A 18 -10.04 -4.11 15.01
C ILE A 18 -10.58 -5.27 15.85
N ASN A 19 -10.01 -6.46 15.63
CA ASN A 19 -10.21 -7.64 16.48
C ASN A 19 -8.88 -7.98 17.20
N PRO A 20 -8.71 -7.59 18.47
CA PRO A 20 -7.44 -7.75 19.18
C PRO A 20 -7.01 -9.21 19.38
N THR A 21 -7.96 -10.12 19.60
CA THR A 21 -7.64 -11.54 19.84
C THR A 21 -7.14 -12.22 18.57
N ARG A 22 -7.69 -11.87 17.40
CA ARG A 22 -7.22 -12.37 16.11
C ARG A 22 -5.93 -11.68 15.63
N ALA A 23 -5.66 -10.44 16.05
CA ALA A 23 -4.45 -9.72 15.68
C ALA A 23 -3.16 -10.36 16.24
N LEU A 24 -3.26 -11.14 17.32
CA LEU A 24 -2.12 -11.86 17.91
C LEU A 24 -1.57 -12.98 17.00
N ASN A 25 -2.44 -13.63 16.23
CA ASN A 25 -2.08 -14.72 15.32
C ASN A 25 -2.79 -14.55 13.97
N PRO A 26 -2.31 -13.63 13.12
CA PRO A 26 -2.99 -13.21 11.89
C PRO A 26 -2.91 -14.23 10.74
N GLY A 27 -2.07 -15.27 10.86
CA GLY A 27 -1.82 -16.26 9.80
C GLY A 27 -0.86 -15.72 8.74
N LEU A 28 -1.33 -14.83 7.87
CA LEU A 28 -0.55 -14.17 6.82
C LEU A 28 -0.37 -12.68 7.13
N VAL A 29 0.87 -12.19 7.01
CA VAL A 29 1.23 -10.78 7.15
C VAL A 29 1.82 -10.30 5.82
N TYR A 30 1.36 -9.15 5.35
CA TYR A 30 1.95 -8.45 4.21
C TYR A 30 3.04 -7.52 4.75
N ASP A 31 4.29 -7.87 4.53
CA ASP A 31 5.45 -7.09 4.97
C ASP A 31 5.91 -6.11 3.89
N ALA A 32 6.40 -4.93 4.24
CA ALA A 32 6.93 -3.97 3.28
C ALA A 32 8.00 -3.11 3.94
N GLY A 33 9.19 -3.09 3.33
CA GLY A 33 10.32 -2.29 3.78
C GLY A 33 10.45 -0.97 3.04
N ALA A 34 11.37 -0.10 3.49
CA ALA A 34 11.65 1.18 2.84
C ALA A 34 12.01 1.03 1.35
N ALA A 35 12.71 -0.04 0.98
CA ALA A 35 13.07 -0.33 -0.40
C ALA A 35 11.84 -0.58 -1.30
N ASP A 36 10.78 -1.21 -0.77
CA ASP A 36 9.55 -1.47 -1.53
C ASP A 36 8.81 -0.16 -1.83
N TYR A 37 8.78 0.77 -0.86
CA TYR A 37 8.23 2.12 -1.06
C TYR A 37 9.04 2.95 -2.04
N ILE A 38 10.38 2.85 -2.01
CA ILE A 38 11.24 3.50 -3.01
C ILE A 38 10.90 2.96 -4.40
N ARG A 39 10.86 1.62 -4.56
CA ARG A 39 10.49 0.96 -5.82
C ARG A 39 9.13 1.41 -6.32
N PHE A 40 8.15 1.55 -5.42
CA PHE A 40 6.82 2.06 -5.72
C PHE A 40 6.83 3.47 -6.28
N LEU A 41 7.53 4.39 -5.62
CA LEU A 41 7.65 5.76 -6.08
C LEU A 41 8.36 5.79 -7.46
N CYS A 42 9.43 5.03 -7.61
CA CYS A 42 10.17 4.95 -8.88
C CYS A 42 9.35 4.31 -10.01
N GLY A 43 8.46 3.36 -9.71
CA GLY A 43 7.57 2.73 -10.70
C GLY A 43 6.35 3.56 -11.10
N ASN A 44 5.98 4.57 -10.31
CA ASN A 44 4.91 5.52 -10.63
C ASN A 44 5.43 6.78 -11.35
N SER A 45 6.65 6.71 -11.91
CA SER A 45 7.28 7.79 -12.69
C SER A 45 7.44 9.10 -11.92
N TYR A 46 7.62 9.04 -10.60
CA TYR A 46 8.06 10.20 -9.83
C TYR A 46 9.49 10.56 -10.23
N PHE A 47 9.80 11.86 -10.28
CA PHE A 47 11.14 12.33 -10.59
C PHE A 47 12.15 11.87 -9.52
N ASP A 48 13.32 11.41 -9.94
CA ASP A 48 14.39 10.97 -9.04
C ASP A 48 14.75 12.02 -7.99
N THR A 49 14.71 13.30 -8.36
CA THR A 49 14.94 14.43 -7.45
C THR A 49 13.91 14.48 -6.33
N LEU A 50 12.64 14.21 -6.63
CA LEU A 50 11.56 14.18 -5.64
C LEU A 50 11.67 12.94 -4.75
N VAL A 51 11.98 11.78 -5.32
CA VAL A 51 12.21 10.56 -4.53
C VAL A 51 13.40 10.74 -3.60
N GLN A 52 14.48 11.37 -4.06
CA GLN A 52 15.65 11.68 -3.25
C GLN A 52 15.33 12.65 -2.10
N VAL A 53 14.50 13.67 -2.33
CA VAL A 53 14.05 14.59 -1.26
C VAL A 53 13.23 13.86 -0.19
N ILE A 54 12.36 12.94 -0.59
CA ILE A 54 11.49 12.20 0.33
C ILE A 54 12.27 11.15 1.12
N THR A 55 13.18 10.45 0.46
CA THR A 55 13.87 9.27 1.02
C THR A 55 15.23 9.61 1.63
N GLY A 56 15.78 10.78 1.28
CA GLY A 56 17.17 11.16 1.60
C GLY A 56 18.23 10.34 0.84
N MET A 57 17.83 9.44 -0.07
CA MET A 57 18.74 8.55 -0.77
C MET A 57 19.09 9.09 -2.16
N PRO A 58 20.37 9.36 -2.46
CA PRO A 58 20.78 9.73 -3.81
C PRO A 58 20.60 8.53 -4.75
N ASN A 59 20.12 8.77 -5.97
CA ASN A 59 19.92 7.75 -7.00
C ASN A 59 19.00 6.58 -6.55
N ALA A 60 18.02 6.86 -5.68
CA ALA A 60 17.15 5.87 -5.06
C ALA A 60 16.51 4.91 -6.09
N CYS A 61 16.07 5.43 -7.24
CA CYS A 61 15.45 4.65 -8.31
C CYS A 61 16.44 3.82 -9.13
N THR A 62 17.71 4.25 -9.21
CA THR A 62 18.75 3.51 -9.91
C THR A 62 19.24 2.31 -9.08
N SER A 63 19.26 2.44 -7.75
CA SER A 63 19.68 1.38 -6.83
C SER A 63 18.58 0.39 -6.44
N GLY A 64 17.31 0.84 -6.43
CA GLY A 64 16.18 0.05 -5.94
C GLY A 64 15.39 -0.71 -7.01
N GLY A 65 15.52 -0.32 -8.28
CA GLY A 65 14.61 -0.76 -9.34
C GLY A 65 13.23 -0.06 -9.26
N SER A 66 12.34 -0.37 -10.20
CA SER A 66 11.02 0.26 -10.30
C SER A 66 9.92 -0.80 -10.25
N SER A 67 8.91 -0.60 -9.41
CA SER A 67 7.69 -1.41 -9.33
C SER A 67 6.51 -0.48 -9.19
N SER A 68 5.43 -0.63 -9.97
CA SER A 68 4.20 0.14 -9.76
C SER A 68 3.31 -0.46 -8.66
N GLU A 69 3.69 -1.64 -8.14
CA GLU A 69 2.94 -2.41 -7.18
C GLU A 69 3.62 -2.40 -5.81
N LEU A 70 2.81 -2.15 -4.77
CA LEU A 70 3.12 -2.44 -3.38
C LEU A 70 2.25 -3.59 -2.91
N ILE A 71 2.81 -4.47 -2.09
CA ILE A 71 2.06 -5.54 -1.44
C ILE A 71 1.22 -4.98 -0.28
N TYR A 72 0.16 -4.24 -0.62
CA TYR A 72 -0.78 -3.66 0.34
C TYR A 72 -2.17 -4.29 0.20
N LYS A 73 -2.78 -4.68 1.33
CA LYS A 73 -4.12 -5.25 1.36
C LYS A 73 -5.17 -4.15 1.16
N ARG A 74 -5.79 -4.10 -0.03
CA ARG A 74 -7.06 -3.38 -0.24
C ARG A 74 -8.22 -4.38 -0.27
N GLN A 75 -9.26 -4.09 0.48
CA GLN A 75 -10.56 -4.72 0.31
C GLN A 75 -11.38 -3.77 -0.58
N GLN A 76 -11.95 -4.25 -1.67
CA GLN A 76 -12.96 -3.50 -2.43
C GLN A 76 -14.20 -4.36 -2.57
N ASN A 77 -15.33 -3.90 -2.04
CA ASN A 77 -16.63 -4.53 -2.17
C ASN A 77 -16.58 -6.04 -1.86
N ASN A 78 -16.01 -6.40 -0.70
CA ASN A 78 -15.79 -7.78 -0.24
C ASN A 78 -14.82 -8.64 -1.08
N ASP A 79 -14.17 -8.08 -2.10
CA ASP A 79 -13.14 -8.77 -2.88
C ASP A 79 -11.73 -8.28 -2.48
N VAL A 80 -10.79 -9.21 -2.31
CA VAL A 80 -9.39 -8.89 -2.02
C VAL A 80 -8.64 -8.92 -3.34
N ARG A 81 -8.39 -7.74 -3.93
CA ARG A 81 -7.66 -7.63 -5.20
C ARG A 81 -6.33 -6.92 -5.01
N TYR A 82 -5.32 -7.44 -5.69
CA TYR A 82 -4.12 -6.67 -6.04
C TYR A 82 -4.56 -5.61 -7.03
N LEU A 83 -4.72 -4.37 -6.57
CA LEU A 83 -5.02 -3.25 -7.46
C LEU A 83 -3.84 -2.32 -7.47
N PRO A 84 -3.13 -2.17 -8.60
CA PRO A 84 -2.19 -1.07 -8.77
C PRO A 84 -2.87 0.25 -8.37
N PHE A 85 -2.09 1.16 -7.80
CA PHE A 85 -2.53 2.54 -7.61
C PHE A 85 -2.65 3.18 -9.02
N HIS A 86 -3.72 2.86 -9.75
CA HIS A 86 -4.07 3.63 -10.92
C HIS A 86 -4.73 4.93 -10.49
N LYS A 87 -4.17 6.02 -11.00
CA LYS A 87 -4.62 7.40 -10.88
C LYS A 87 -6.02 7.58 -11.48
#